data_AF-A0A522Q409-F1
#
_entry.id   AF-A0A522Q409-F1
#
_cell.length_a   1.000
_cell.length_b   1.000
_cell.length_c   1.000
_cell.angle_alpha   90.00
_cell.angle_beta   90.00
_cell.angle_gamma   90.00
#
_symmetry.space_group_name_H-M   'P 1'
#
loop_
_entity.id
_entity.type
_entity.pdbx_description
1 polymer ?
#
loop_
_entity_poly.entity_id
_entity_poly.type
_entity_poly.pdbx_seq_one_letter_code
_entity_poly.pdbx_strand_id
1 'polypeptide(L)' 'MRGTLIESMAWMRDEKRVRAVLNRLRPRLAGTDHQIDAYFHTSSGRPKLRQGNIKNALTFY' A
#
# COMPACT_ATOMS: atom_id res chain seq x y z
N MET A 1 -16.44 -9.77 9.33
CA MET A 1 -16.97 -8.63 8.54
C MET A 1 -15.93 -8.28 7.49
N ARG A 2 -16.29 -8.21 6.20
CA ARG A 2 -15.38 -7.70 5.15
C ARG A 2 -15.36 -6.18 5.27
N GLY A 3 -14.23 -5.60 5.63
CA GLY A 3 -14.05 -4.15 5.64
C GLY A 3 -13.84 -3.61 4.23
N THR A 4 -14.35 -2.41 3.95
CA THR A 4 -14.05 -1.69 2.70
C THR A 4 -12.65 -1.08 2.79
N LEU A 5 -11.77 -1.43 1.85
CA LEU A 5 -10.44 -0.82 1.75
C LEU A 5 -10.52 0.44 0.89
N ILE A 6 -10.12 1.58 1.44
CA ILE A 6 -10.01 2.85 0.72
C ILE A 6 -8.53 3.26 0.73
N GLU A 7 -7.92 3.36 -0.45
CA GLU A 7 -6.53 3.79 -0.64
C GLU A 7 -6.50 4.93 -1.67
N SER A 8 -5.66 5.95 -1.44
CA SER A 8 -5.44 7.06 -2.37
C SER A 8 -3.96 7.16 -2.72
N MET A 9 -3.67 7.36 -4.00
CA MET A 9 -2.33 7.52 -4.53
C MET A 9 -2.20 8.91 -5.13
N ALA A 10 -1.08 9.58 -4.87
CA ALA A 10 -0.79 10.91 -5.41
C ALA A 10 0.65 10.96 -5.92
N TRP A 11 0.87 11.76 -6.96
CA TRP A 11 2.21 12.01 -7.49
C TRP A 11 3.05 12.78 -6.48
N MET A 12 4.21 12.23 -6.14
CA MET A 12 5.17 12.90 -5.26
C MET A 12 6.08 13.82 -6.08
N ARG A 13 6.01 15.13 -5.83
CA ARG A 13 6.85 16.13 -6.52
C ARG A 13 8.14 16.48 -5.79
N ASP A 14 8.17 16.30 -4.46
CA ASP A 14 9.32 16.64 -3.61
C ASP A 14 9.38 15.68 -2.41
N GLU A 15 10.29 14.72 -2.47
CA GLU A 15 10.48 13.73 -1.40
C GLU A 15 10.95 14.36 -0.08
N LYS A 16 11.86 15.35 -0.15
CA LYS A 16 12.44 15.99 1.04
C LYS A 16 11.35 16.70 1.83
N ARG A 17 10.48 17.43 1.13
CA ARG A 17 9.33 18.10 1.74
C ARG A 17 8.38 17.10 2.40
N VAL A 18 8.02 16.00 1.73
CA VAL A 18 7.13 14.97 2.29
C VAL A 18 7.75 14.35 3.54
N ARG A 19 9.05 14.00 3.50
CA ARG A 19 9.77 13.43 4.64
C ARG A 19 9.83 14.39 5.83
N ALA A 20 10.03 15.69 5.60
CA ALA A 20 10.02 16.70 6.66
C ALA A 20 8.65 16.80 7.35
N VAL A 21 7.56 16.77 6.59
CA VAL A 21 6.19 16.74 7.13
C VAL A 21 5.95 15.47 7.95
N LEU A 22 6.32 14.29 7.42
CA LEU A 22 6.17 13.03 8.15
C LEU A 22 6.96 13.04 9.46
N ASN A 23 8.22 13.50 9.46
CA ASN A 23 9.02 13.61 10.69
C ASN A 23 8.36 14.51 11.75
N ARG A 24 7.72 15.61 11.33
CA ARG A 24 6.98 16.50 12.24
C ARG A 24 5.74 15.81 12.83
N LEU A 25 5.04 15.02 12.03
CA LEU A 25 3.83 14.30 12.45
C LEU A 25 4.12 13.06 13.31
N ARG A 26 5.37 12.60 13.35
CA ARG A 26 5.84 11.45 14.15
C ARG A 26 4.97 10.19 13.97
N PRO A 27 4.70 9.74 12.73
CA PRO A 27 3.97 8.50 12.51
C PRO A 27 4.77 7.30 13.06
N ARG A 28 4.07 6.21 13.35
CA ARG A 28 4.72 4.93 13.61
C ARG A 28 5.45 4.48 12.33
N LEU A 29 6.77 4.33 12.42
CA LEU A 29 7.57 3.70 11.36
C LEU A 29 7.56 2.18 11.56
N ALA A 30 6.92 1.44 10.65
CA ALA A 30 6.87 -0.02 10.72
C ALA A 30 8.12 -0.71 10.14
N GLY A 31 8.91 0.02 9.34
CA GLY A 31 10.09 -0.48 8.64
C GLY A 31 9.95 -0.39 7.12
N THR A 32 10.98 -0.81 6.41
CA THR A 32 10.97 -0.94 4.95
C THR A 32 10.35 -2.27 4.56
N ASP A 33 9.40 -2.27 3.62
CA ASP A 33 8.72 -3.47 3.15
C ASP A 33 9.03 -3.73 1.69
N HIS A 34 9.63 -4.88 1.38
CA HIS A 34 9.83 -5.32 0.01
C HIS A 34 8.57 -6.05 -0.45
N GLN A 35 7.69 -5.31 -1.12
CA GLN A 35 6.39 -5.81 -1.55
C GLN A 35 6.42 -6.30 -2.99
N ILE A 36 5.85 -7.49 -3.21
CA ILE A 36 5.62 -8.08 -4.53
C ILE A 36 4.11 -8.21 -4.73
N ASP A 37 3.61 -7.68 -5.85
CA ASP A 37 2.21 -7.77 -6.25
C ASP A 37 2.04 -8.76 -7.41
N ALA A 38 1.25 -9.81 -7.20
CA ALA A 38 0.81 -10.73 -8.24
C ALA A 38 -0.65 -10.45 -8.62
N TYR A 39 -0.91 -10.30 -9.90
CA TYR A 39 -2.25 -10.03 -10.45
C TYR A 39 -2.77 -11.26 -11.18
N PHE A 40 -4.01 -11.64 -10.94
CA PHE A 40 -4.65 -12.78 -11.59
C PHE A 40 -5.85 -12.32 -12.41
N HIS A 41 -6.08 -12.93 -13.57
CA HIS A 41 -7.32 -12.76 -14.31
C HIS A 41 -8.27 -13.89 -13.95
N THR A 42 -9.48 -13.55 -13.52
CA THR A 42 -10.54 -14.51 -13.19
C THR A 42 -11.81 -14.13 -13.92
N SER A 43 -12.79 -15.03 -13.96
CA SER A 43 -14.13 -14.73 -14.49
C SER A 43 -14.85 -13.61 -13.72
N SER A 44 -14.43 -13.33 -12.49
CA SER A 44 -15.07 -12.37 -11.58
C SER A 44 -14.24 -11.09 -11.35
N GLY A 45 -13.23 -10.82 -12.18
CA GLY A 45 -12.38 -9.63 -12.08
C GLY A 45 -10.89 -9.95 -11.93
N ARG A 46 -10.14 -8.97 -11.42
CA ARG A 46 -8.66 -9.02 -11.36
C ARG A 46 -8.12 -8.88 -9.93
N PRO A 47 -8.12 -9.96 -9.12
CA PRO A 47 -7.56 -9.90 -7.77
C PRO A 47 -6.05 -9.65 -7.80
N LYS A 48 -5.58 -8.93 -6.78
CA LYS A 48 -4.17 -8.65 -6.51
C LYS A 48 -3.77 -9.27 -5.18
N LEU A 49 -2.81 -10.20 -5.21
CA LEU A 49 -2.14 -10.72 -4.04
C LEU A 49 -0.87 -9.90 -3.79
N ARG A 50 -0.80 -9.22 -2.65
CA ARG A 50 0.37 -8.51 -2.16
C ARG A 50 1.07 -9.33 -1.10
N GLN A 51 2.37 -9.55 -1.28
CA GLN A 51 3.22 -10.21 -0.31
C GLN A 51 4.39 -9.31 0.12
N GLY A 52 4.62 -9.24 1.42
CA GLY A 52 5.69 -8.47 2.04
C GLY A 52 5.97 -8.97 3.45
N ASN A 53 7.05 -8.47 4.06
CA ASN A 53 7.43 -8.82 5.43
C ASN A 53 6.57 -8.06 6.46
N ILE A 54 5.98 -6.93 6.07
CA ILE A 54 5.15 -6.10 6.96
C ILE A 54 3.65 -6.17 6.57
N LYS A 55 3.31 -6.08 5.28
CA LYS A 55 1.92 -6.15 4.81
C LYS A 55 1.70 -7.30 3.83
N ASN A 56 0.73 -8.15 4.14
CA ASN A 56 0.17 -9.15 3.23
C ASN A 56 -1.31 -8.83 3.01
N ALA A 57 -1.78 -8.86 1.77
CA ALA A 57 -3.17 -8.55 1.46
C ALA A 57 -3.65 -9.24 0.17
N LEU A 58 -4.93 -9.61 0.14
CA LEU A 58 -5.63 -9.99 -1.08
C LEU A 58 -6.72 -8.94 -1.35
N THR A 59 -6.53 -8.15 -2.41
CA THR A 59 -7.45 -7.08 -2.80
C THR A 59 -8.20 -7.47 -4.06
N PHE A 60 -9.49 -7.15 -4.11
CA PHE A 60 -10.36 -7.31 -5.28
C PHE A 60 -10.75 -5.91 -5.78
N TYR A 61 -10.57 -5.67 -7.08
CA TYR A 61 -10.98 -4.44 -7.78
C TYR A 61 -12.14 -4.75 -8.72
#